data_AF-A0A1M5JNV8-F1
#
_entry.id   AF-A0A1M5JNV8-F1
#
_cell.length_a   1.000
_cell.length_b   1.000
_cell.length_c   1.000
_cell.angle_alpha   90.00
_cell.angle_beta   90.00
_cell.angle_gamma   90.00
#
_symmetry.space_group_name_H-M   'P 1'
#
loop_
_entity.id
_entity.type
_entity.pdbx_description
1 polymer ?
#
loop_
_entity_poly.entity_id
_entity_poly.type
_entity_poly.pdbx_seq_one_letter_code
_entity_poly.pdbx_strand_id
1 'polypeptide(L)'
;MKPLRFATHSSRVQNIAIDHGWLPSARYTNLRDIKTYNNIGFIDIDFKNYSFQKHLDAVKKHRPHLTVARDVFNIEELDQILAEARQLNLYSEKVIIVPKDIRFAGQIEKLIPLEFILGYSVPTKYGGTQLDPSEFKRPTHLLGGRPDVQRALAEKINVYSFDCNRFTLDASFGDYFTGSKFIPHPYGGYDNCIHDSILNINKLWI
;
A
#
# COMPACT_ATOMS: atom_id res chain seq x y z
N MET A 1 7.50 -16.38 0.16
CA MET A 1 6.03 -16.18 0.08
C MET A 1 5.80 -15.01 -0.86
N LYS A 2 4.81 -15.07 -1.77
CA LYS A 2 4.51 -13.92 -2.65
C LYS A 2 3.83 -12.81 -1.84
N PRO A 3 4.21 -11.53 -2.02
CA PRO A 3 3.59 -10.44 -1.27
C PRO A 3 2.13 -10.27 -1.65
N LEU A 4 1.32 -9.78 -0.71
CA LEU A 4 -0.06 -9.35 -1.01
C LEU A 4 -0.02 -8.06 -1.85
N ARG A 5 -1.00 -7.92 -2.75
CA ARG A 5 -1.00 -6.89 -3.79
C ARG A 5 -2.32 -6.17 -3.80
N PHE A 6 -2.26 -4.84 -3.86
CA PHE A 6 -3.41 -3.96 -3.75
C PHE A 6 -3.34 -2.84 -4.80
N ALA A 7 -4.49 -2.44 -5.31
CA ALA A 7 -4.65 -1.20 -6.06
C ALA A 7 -5.79 -0.43 -5.40
N THR A 8 -5.56 0.71 -4.77
CA THR A 8 -6.61 1.47 -4.07
C THR A 8 -7.31 2.45 -5.01
N HIS A 9 -7.96 1.92 -6.05
CA HIS A 9 -8.53 2.70 -7.15
C HIS A 9 -10.00 2.33 -7.43
N SER A 10 -10.57 2.89 -8.50
CA SER A 10 -11.95 2.67 -8.96
C SER A 10 -12.35 1.19 -9.07
N SER A 11 -13.65 0.92 -8.95
CA SER A 11 -14.20 -0.44 -9.10
C SER A 11 -13.76 -1.15 -10.40
N ARG A 12 -13.66 -0.41 -11.51
CA ARG A 12 -13.15 -0.93 -12.78
C ARG A 12 -11.74 -1.51 -12.64
N VAL A 13 -10.84 -0.79 -11.96
CA VAL A 13 -9.47 -1.26 -11.71
C VAL A 13 -9.45 -2.39 -10.69
N GLN A 14 -10.30 -2.34 -9.66
CA GLN A 14 -10.44 -3.46 -8.70
C GLN A 14 -10.75 -4.76 -9.42
N ASN A 15 -11.77 -4.78 -10.28
CA ASN A 15 -12.22 -5.97 -10.99
C ASN A 15 -11.05 -6.60 -11.77
N ILE A 16 -10.33 -5.78 -12.56
CA ILE A 16 -9.19 -6.26 -13.36
C ILE A 16 -8.07 -6.77 -12.44
N ALA A 17 -7.73 -6.06 -11.37
CA ALA A 17 -6.66 -6.46 -10.47
C ALA A 17 -6.96 -7.79 -9.76
N ILE A 18 -8.22 -8.01 -9.37
CA ILE A 18 -8.68 -9.23 -8.72
C ILE A 18 -8.61 -10.42 -9.68
N ASP A 19 -8.96 -10.24 -10.96
CA ASP A 19 -8.81 -11.27 -11.99
C ASP A 19 -7.34 -11.73 -12.14
N HIS A 20 -6.38 -10.89 -11.74
CA HIS A 20 -4.94 -11.17 -11.70
C HIS A 20 -4.41 -11.56 -10.31
N GLY A 21 -5.29 -11.87 -9.36
CA GLY A 21 -4.95 -12.36 -8.03
C GLY A 21 -4.45 -11.28 -7.07
N TRP A 22 -4.86 -10.03 -7.25
CA TRP A 22 -4.73 -8.97 -6.24
C TRP A 22 -5.95 -9.01 -5.33
N LEU A 23 -5.84 -8.42 -4.13
CA LEU A 23 -6.94 -8.39 -3.18
C LEU A 23 -7.73 -7.07 -3.28
N PRO A 24 -9.06 -7.09 -3.05
CA PRO A 24 -9.87 -5.87 -3.06
C PRO A 24 -9.34 -4.84 -2.07
N SER A 25 -9.18 -3.60 -2.49
CA SER A 25 -8.72 -2.54 -1.60
C SER A 25 -9.27 -1.17 -1.96
N ALA A 26 -9.34 -0.29 -0.98
CA ALA A 26 -9.79 1.08 -1.20
C ALA A 26 -9.21 2.02 -0.14
N ARG A 27 -9.16 3.31 -0.47
CA ARG A 27 -9.09 4.35 0.55
C ARG A 27 -10.40 4.39 1.32
N TYR A 28 -10.38 4.69 2.63
CA TYR A 28 -11.61 4.76 3.43
C TYR A 28 -12.63 5.82 2.95
N THR A 29 -12.22 6.77 2.11
CA THR A 29 -13.11 7.76 1.48
C THR A 29 -13.77 7.26 0.20
N ASN A 30 -13.35 6.12 -0.33
CA ASN A 30 -13.77 5.56 -1.62
C ASN A 30 -14.32 4.11 -1.49
N LEU A 31 -14.90 3.75 -0.34
CA LEU A 31 -15.38 2.38 -0.07
C LEU A 31 -16.44 1.87 -1.06
N ARG A 32 -17.07 2.76 -1.84
CA ARG A 32 -18.00 2.37 -2.92
C ARG A 32 -17.33 1.47 -3.96
N ASP A 33 -16.02 1.61 -4.16
CA ASP A 33 -15.25 0.87 -5.17
C ASP A 33 -15.07 -0.60 -4.80
N ILE A 34 -15.25 -0.94 -3.52
CA ILE A 34 -15.12 -2.30 -2.98
C ILE A 34 -16.42 -2.85 -2.38
N LYS A 35 -17.56 -2.17 -2.58
CA LYS A 35 -18.84 -2.50 -1.91
C LYS A 35 -19.38 -3.90 -2.19
N THR A 36 -18.95 -4.52 -3.29
CA THR A 36 -19.42 -5.84 -3.76
C THR A 36 -18.57 -6.99 -3.27
N TYR A 37 -17.47 -6.72 -2.56
CA TYR A 37 -16.54 -7.74 -2.08
C TYR A 37 -16.76 -8.03 -0.61
N ASN A 38 -16.76 -9.31 -0.25
CA ASN A 38 -16.93 -9.75 1.13
C ASN A 38 -15.60 -9.74 1.91
N ASN A 39 -14.49 -10.08 1.24
CA ASN A 39 -13.18 -10.17 1.84
C ASN A 39 -12.32 -8.99 1.36
N ILE A 40 -12.15 -7.98 2.21
CA ILE A 40 -11.38 -6.79 1.88
C ILE A 40 -9.91 -7.02 2.26
N GLY A 41 -9.01 -6.86 1.30
CA GLY A 41 -7.58 -7.03 1.52
C GLY A 41 -6.94 -5.85 2.23
N PHE A 42 -7.26 -4.61 1.82
CA PHE A 42 -6.60 -3.43 2.35
C PHE A 42 -7.51 -2.20 2.40
N ILE A 43 -7.50 -1.50 3.54
CA ILE A 43 -8.09 -0.15 3.66
C ILE A 43 -6.98 0.88 3.91
N ASP A 44 -6.85 1.80 2.97
CA ASP A 44 -5.87 2.87 2.98
C ASP A 44 -6.44 4.17 3.57
N ILE A 45 -5.55 5.10 3.94
CA ILE A 45 -5.88 6.40 4.50
C ILE A 45 -6.01 7.49 3.43
N ASP A 46 -6.84 8.49 3.72
CA ASP A 46 -6.74 9.78 3.04
C ASP A 46 -5.60 10.59 3.66
N PHE A 47 -4.39 10.43 3.11
CA PHE A 47 -3.19 11.09 3.61
C PHE A 47 -3.35 12.60 3.77
N LYS A 48 -4.03 13.27 2.84
CA LYS A 48 -4.17 14.74 2.85
C LYS A 48 -5.14 15.25 3.91
N ASN A 49 -6.22 14.49 4.16
CA ASN A 49 -7.31 14.90 5.03
C ASN A 49 -7.67 13.76 5.99
N TYR A 50 -6.68 13.31 6.77
CA TYR A 50 -6.85 12.13 7.61
C TYR A 50 -7.88 12.36 8.73
N SER A 51 -8.79 11.40 8.90
CA SER A 51 -9.75 11.33 9.98
C SER A 51 -9.74 9.93 10.58
N PHE A 52 -9.17 9.81 11.79
CA PHE A 52 -9.10 8.53 12.50
C PHE A 52 -10.50 7.92 12.70
N GLN A 53 -11.49 8.72 13.08
CA GLN A 53 -12.85 8.22 13.31
C GLN A 53 -13.46 7.60 12.04
N LYS A 54 -13.41 8.31 10.91
CA LYS A 54 -13.94 7.79 9.62
C LYS A 54 -13.20 6.54 9.18
N HIS A 55 -11.89 6.51 9.39
CA HIS A 55 -11.06 5.37 9.07
C HIS A 55 -11.38 4.16 9.94
N LEU A 56 -11.49 4.35 11.26
CA LEU A 56 -11.89 3.30 12.20
C LEU A 56 -13.28 2.76 11.89
N ASP A 57 -14.24 3.61 11.53
CA ASP A 57 -15.60 3.17 11.14
C ASP A 57 -15.58 2.32 9.86
N ALA A 58 -14.74 2.69 8.89
CA ALA A 58 -14.53 1.89 7.69
C ALA A 58 -13.92 0.52 8.01
N VAL A 59 -12.88 0.48 8.85
CA VAL A 59 -12.21 -0.76 9.26
C VAL A 59 -13.16 -1.65 10.08
N LYS A 60 -13.94 -1.09 11.01
CA LYS A 60 -14.99 -1.82 11.76
C LYS A 60 -16.00 -2.47 10.85
N LYS A 61 -16.46 -1.73 9.84
CA LYS A 61 -17.50 -2.19 8.91
C LYS A 61 -17.00 -3.32 8.00
N HIS A 62 -15.78 -3.18 7.49
CA HIS A 62 -15.26 -4.03 6.41
C HIS A 62 -14.28 -5.11 6.87
N ARG A 63 -13.79 -5.02 8.10
CA ARG A 63 -12.82 -5.93 8.71
C ARG A 63 -11.71 -6.41 7.75
N PRO A 64 -10.89 -5.49 7.23
CA PRO A 64 -9.92 -5.83 6.21
C PRO A 64 -8.78 -6.70 6.76
N HIS A 65 -8.07 -7.39 5.87
CA HIS A 65 -6.83 -8.11 6.23
C HIS A 65 -5.75 -7.12 6.72
N LEU A 66 -5.51 -6.06 5.96
CA LEU A 66 -4.60 -4.98 6.32
C LEU A 66 -5.31 -3.63 6.40
N THR A 67 -4.80 -2.78 7.28
CA THR A 67 -5.03 -1.34 7.25
C THR A 67 -3.75 -0.63 7.68
N VAL A 68 -3.67 0.67 7.47
CA VAL A 68 -2.51 1.49 7.88
C VAL A 68 -2.92 2.55 8.89
N ALA A 69 -2.17 2.69 9.98
CA ALA A 69 -2.32 3.82 10.89
C ALA A 69 -1.82 5.11 10.20
N ARG A 70 -2.07 6.27 10.79
CA ARG A 70 -1.45 7.50 10.29
C ARG A 70 0.08 7.42 10.31
N ASP A 71 0.70 8.11 9.37
CA ASP A 71 2.16 8.25 9.29
C ASP A 71 2.73 8.92 10.55
N VAL A 72 3.86 8.41 11.06
CA VAL A 72 4.55 8.94 12.25
C VAL A 72 5.62 9.94 11.81
N PHE A 73 5.21 11.18 11.51
CA PHE A 73 6.11 12.28 11.16
C PHE A 73 6.87 12.87 12.35
N ASN A 74 6.27 12.83 13.54
CA ASN A 74 6.90 13.22 14.79
C ASN A 74 6.90 12.03 15.74
N ILE A 75 8.08 11.58 16.17
CA ILE A 75 8.22 10.45 17.10
C ILE A 75 7.54 10.68 18.45
N GLU A 76 7.32 11.94 18.85
CA GLU A 76 6.64 12.30 20.10
C GLU A 76 5.14 11.94 20.06
N GLU A 77 4.56 11.80 18.87
CA GLU A 77 3.16 11.38 18.68
C GLU A 77 3.01 9.85 18.64
N LEU A 78 4.12 9.10 18.72
CA LEU A 78 4.13 7.66 18.52
C LEU A 78 3.17 6.93 19.46
N ASP A 79 3.15 7.27 20.75
CA ASP A 79 2.28 6.60 21.73
C ASP A 79 0.80 6.75 21.40
N GLN A 80 0.40 7.95 20.96
CA GLN A 80 -0.97 8.21 20.49
C GLN A 80 -1.29 7.41 19.24
N ILE A 81 -0.37 7.39 18.26
CA ILE A 81 -0.56 6.66 17.00
C ILE A 81 -0.63 5.15 17.25
N LEU A 82 0.18 4.61 18.17
CA LEU A 82 0.11 3.20 18.57
C LEU A 82 -1.21 2.87 19.29
N ALA A 83 -1.76 3.80 20.08
CA ALA A 83 -3.08 3.63 20.67
C ALA A 83 -4.20 3.60 19.61
N GLU A 84 -4.12 4.44 18.59
CA GLU A 84 -5.01 4.40 17.41
C GLU A 84 -4.84 3.09 16.62
N ALA A 85 -3.61 2.66 16.40
CA ALA A 85 -3.30 1.41 15.71
C ALA A 85 -3.86 0.18 16.44
N ARG A 86 -3.78 0.15 17.77
CA ARG A 86 -4.41 -0.91 18.59
C ARG A 86 -5.93 -0.94 18.43
N GLN A 87 -6.59 0.22 18.32
CA GLN A 87 -8.03 0.27 18.06
C GLN A 87 -8.38 -0.26 16.66
N LEU A 88 -7.57 0.04 15.64
CA LEU A 88 -7.72 -0.55 14.30
C LEU A 88 -7.51 -2.07 14.32
N ASN A 89 -6.54 -2.55 15.11
CA ASN A 89 -6.17 -3.96 15.22
C ASN A 89 -7.27 -4.83 15.87
N LEU A 90 -8.27 -4.23 16.51
CA LEU A 90 -9.46 -4.96 16.98
C LEU A 90 -10.36 -5.43 15.83
N TYR A 91 -10.22 -4.82 14.64
CA TYR A 91 -11.10 -5.03 13.50
C TYR A 91 -10.36 -5.37 12.21
N SER A 92 -9.05 -5.17 12.15
CA SER A 92 -8.17 -5.58 11.04
C SER A 92 -7.26 -6.70 11.51
N GLU A 93 -6.94 -7.68 10.65
CA GLU A 93 -6.02 -8.76 11.04
C GLU A 93 -4.60 -8.24 11.32
N LYS A 94 -4.17 -7.23 10.56
CA LYS A 94 -2.88 -6.56 10.71
C LYS A 94 -3.01 -5.05 10.53
N VAL A 95 -2.19 -4.30 11.24
CA VAL A 95 -2.06 -2.85 11.10
C VAL A 95 -0.63 -2.47 10.76
N ILE A 96 -0.49 -1.56 9.80
CA ILE A 96 0.79 -1.01 9.34
C ILE A 96 1.10 0.27 10.13
N ILE A 97 2.33 0.41 10.61
CA ILE A 97 2.89 1.67 11.15
C ILE A 97 3.94 2.20 10.18
N VAL A 98 3.81 3.46 9.77
CA VAL A 98 4.71 4.09 8.80
C VAL A 98 5.64 5.08 9.53
N PRO A 99 6.86 4.69 9.91
CA PRO A 99 7.83 5.61 10.50
C PRO A 99 8.34 6.60 9.43
N LYS A 100 8.23 7.89 9.73
CA LYS A 100 8.70 8.97 8.84
C LYS A 100 9.75 9.87 9.47
N ASP A 101 9.74 9.98 10.80
CA ASP A 101 10.73 10.75 11.55
C ASP A 101 12.13 10.10 11.46
N ILE A 102 13.16 10.89 11.14
CA ILE A 102 14.55 10.40 11.05
C ILE A 102 15.06 9.84 12.39
N ARG A 103 14.48 10.25 13.52
CA ARG A 103 14.81 9.74 14.86
C ARG A 103 14.49 8.25 15.03
N PHE A 104 13.72 7.65 14.13
CA PHE A 104 13.54 6.19 14.07
C PHE A 104 14.81 5.44 13.64
N ALA A 105 15.78 6.11 13.02
CA ALA A 105 17.01 5.49 12.55
C ALA A 105 17.72 4.74 13.70
N GLY A 106 17.98 3.45 13.49
CA GLY A 106 18.56 2.52 14.47
C GLY A 106 17.61 2.09 15.59
N GLN A 107 16.35 2.54 15.61
CA GLN A 107 15.43 2.37 16.73
C GLN A 107 14.06 1.79 16.35
N ILE A 108 13.76 1.57 15.05
CA ILE A 108 12.48 1.04 14.55
C ILE A 108 12.02 -0.18 15.35
N GLU A 109 12.88 -1.20 15.48
CA GLU A 109 12.52 -2.46 16.14
C GLU A 109 12.26 -2.31 17.65
N LYS A 110 12.87 -1.30 18.28
CA LYS A 110 12.67 -1.01 19.71
C LYS A 110 11.36 -0.24 19.94
N LEU A 111 11.03 0.68 19.04
CA LEU A 111 9.95 1.65 19.23
C LEU A 111 8.60 1.19 18.68
N ILE A 112 8.60 0.38 17.61
CA ILE A 112 7.36 -0.11 17.01
C ILE A 112 7.13 -1.56 17.46
N PRO A 113 6.07 -1.85 18.23
CA PRO A 113 5.75 -3.19 18.71
C PRO A 113 5.63 -4.24 17.59
N LEU A 114 6.01 -5.50 17.89
CA LEU A 114 6.14 -6.58 16.91
C LEU A 114 4.81 -7.06 16.32
N GLU A 115 3.68 -6.79 16.99
CA GLU A 115 2.35 -7.08 16.45
C GLU A 115 2.02 -6.26 15.19
N PHE A 116 2.73 -5.15 14.95
CA PHE A 116 2.52 -4.28 13.80
C PHE A 116 3.48 -4.55 12.65
N ILE A 117 2.93 -4.47 11.44
CA ILE A 117 3.67 -4.49 10.18
C ILE A 117 4.31 -3.12 9.97
N LEU A 118 5.53 -3.07 9.43
CA LEU A 118 6.16 -1.80 9.08
C LEU A 118 5.63 -1.29 7.75
N GLY A 119 5.57 0.03 7.58
CA GLY A 119 5.24 0.68 6.32
C GLY A 119 6.43 1.44 5.79
N TYR A 120 6.80 1.18 4.53
CA TYR A 120 7.86 1.91 3.84
C TYR A 120 7.25 2.69 2.67
N SER A 121 7.31 4.01 2.70
CA SER A 121 6.87 4.82 1.56
C SER A 121 7.92 4.84 0.47
N VAL A 122 7.56 4.24 -0.66
CA VAL A 122 8.43 4.12 -1.82
C VAL A 122 8.76 5.52 -2.33
N PRO A 123 10.04 5.86 -2.56
CA PRO A 123 10.45 7.19 -2.99
C PRO A 123 9.73 7.61 -4.28
N THR A 124 9.14 8.79 -4.23
CA THR A 124 8.57 9.49 -5.38
C THR A 124 9.08 10.93 -5.40
N LYS A 125 8.80 11.68 -6.47
CA LYS A 125 9.08 13.13 -6.50
C LYS A 125 8.36 13.93 -5.41
N TYR A 126 7.30 13.38 -4.82
CA TYR A 126 6.37 14.11 -3.92
C TYR A 126 6.40 13.61 -2.47
N GLY A 127 7.20 12.59 -2.17
CA GLY A 127 7.25 11.99 -0.83
C GLY A 127 8.09 10.72 -0.79
N GLY A 128 8.49 10.35 0.41
CA GLY A 128 9.32 9.17 0.69
C GLY A 128 9.59 9.09 2.19
N THR A 129 10.53 8.24 2.59
CA THR A 129 11.14 8.27 3.92
C THR A 129 12.64 8.53 3.78
N GLN A 130 13.23 9.19 4.78
CA GLN A 130 14.68 9.38 4.88
C GLN A 130 15.38 8.18 5.53
N LEU A 131 14.61 7.24 6.08
CA LEU A 131 15.11 6.03 6.72
C LEU A 131 15.68 5.07 5.67
N ASP A 132 16.78 4.41 6.03
CA ASP A 132 17.42 3.44 5.14
C ASP A 132 16.50 2.19 4.99
N PRO A 133 16.21 1.73 3.76
CA PRO A 133 15.46 0.51 3.52
C PRO A 133 15.94 -0.70 4.34
N SER A 134 17.24 -0.83 4.59
CA SER A 134 17.84 -1.95 5.33
C SER A 134 17.46 -1.98 6.83
N GLU A 135 16.85 -0.91 7.35
CA GLU A 135 16.32 -0.87 8.70
C GLU A 135 14.98 -1.62 8.84
N PHE A 136 14.30 -1.89 7.72
CA PHE A 136 13.00 -2.56 7.68
C PHE A 136 13.18 -4.08 7.63
N LYS A 137 13.64 -4.64 8.76
CA LYS A 137 14.10 -6.03 8.87
C LYS A 137 12.98 -7.06 9.06
N ARG A 138 11.75 -6.61 9.33
CA ARG A 138 10.57 -7.47 9.54
C ARG A 138 9.52 -7.22 8.45
N PRO A 139 8.43 -8.01 8.41
CA PRO A 139 7.39 -7.88 7.39
C PRO A 139 6.97 -6.42 7.18
N THR A 140 7.12 -5.95 5.94
CA THR A 140 6.93 -4.54 5.57
C THR A 140 5.98 -4.40 4.38
N HIS A 141 5.08 -3.43 4.47
CA HIS A 141 4.23 -3.00 3.37
C HIS A 141 4.88 -1.84 2.62
N LEU A 142 4.99 -1.93 1.29
CA LEU A 142 5.48 -0.83 0.45
C LEU A 142 4.30 0.07 0.04
N LEU A 143 4.34 1.33 0.46
CA LEU A 143 3.29 2.31 0.15
C LEU A 143 3.55 3.01 -1.17
N GLY A 144 2.65 2.80 -2.14
CA GLY A 144 2.66 3.47 -3.44
C GLY A 144 3.95 3.33 -4.24
N GLY A 145 4.23 4.31 -5.09
CA GLY A 145 5.43 4.34 -5.94
C GLY A 145 5.30 3.57 -7.25
N ARG A 146 6.41 3.50 -8.00
CA ARG A 146 6.47 2.76 -9.27
C ARG A 146 6.81 1.28 -9.04
N PRO A 147 6.31 0.36 -9.88
CA PRO A 147 6.53 -1.07 -9.65
C PRO A 147 8.00 -1.53 -9.74
N ASP A 148 8.79 -0.95 -10.64
CA ASP A 148 10.22 -1.22 -10.76
C ASP A 148 10.99 -0.80 -9.50
N VAL A 149 10.65 0.36 -8.92
CA VAL A 149 11.24 0.85 -7.67
C VAL A 149 10.82 0.00 -6.48
N GLN A 150 9.54 -0.38 -6.41
CA GLN A 150 9.05 -1.31 -5.39
C GLN A 150 9.82 -2.63 -5.42
N ARG A 151 10.04 -3.19 -6.62
CA ARG A 151 10.79 -4.43 -6.77
C ARG A 151 12.25 -4.29 -6.34
N ALA A 152 12.92 -3.19 -6.69
CA ALA A 152 14.30 -2.94 -6.27
C ALA A 152 14.44 -2.84 -4.74
N LEU A 153 13.46 -2.24 -4.05
CA LEU A 153 13.46 -2.16 -2.58
C LEU A 153 13.38 -3.53 -1.90
N ALA A 154 12.80 -4.53 -2.56
CA ALA A 154 12.71 -5.88 -2.03
C ALA A 154 14.07 -6.62 -1.96
N GLU A 155 15.15 -6.04 -2.48
CA GLU A 155 16.52 -6.51 -2.22
C GLU A 155 16.99 -6.21 -0.79
N LYS A 156 16.38 -5.22 -0.13
CA LYS A 156 16.75 -4.74 1.21
C LYS A 156 15.65 -4.91 2.24
N ILE A 157 14.39 -4.94 1.79
CA ILE A 157 13.21 -4.98 2.63
C ILE A 157 12.55 -6.35 2.55
N ASN A 158 12.14 -6.90 3.70
CA ASN A 158 11.28 -8.08 3.77
C ASN A 158 9.83 -7.69 3.40
N VAL A 159 9.55 -7.64 2.09
CA VAL A 159 8.25 -7.19 1.56
C VAL A 159 7.16 -8.23 1.85
N TYR A 160 6.21 -7.85 2.70
CA TYR A 160 5.01 -8.61 3.01
C TYR A 160 3.86 -8.28 2.05
N SER A 161 3.74 -7.02 1.66
CA SER A 161 2.68 -6.55 0.76
C SER A 161 3.02 -5.21 0.13
N PHE A 162 2.26 -4.78 -0.88
CA PHE A 162 2.37 -3.45 -1.45
C PHE A 162 1.06 -2.97 -2.07
N ASP A 163 0.88 -1.66 -2.12
CA ASP A 163 -0.12 -1.03 -2.97
C ASP A 163 0.54 -0.26 -4.12
N CYS A 164 -0.08 -0.27 -5.30
CA CYS A 164 0.39 0.53 -6.43
C CYS A 164 -0.79 1.02 -7.24
N ASN A 165 -0.89 2.34 -7.42
CA ASN A 165 -1.85 2.95 -8.34
C ASN A 165 -1.18 3.60 -9.55
N ARG A 166 0.16 3.57 -9.63
CA ARG A 166 0.89 4.33 -10.66
C ARG A 166 0.46 3.92 -12.08
N PHE A 167 0.30 2.62 -12.32
CA PHE A 167 -0.12 2.10 -13.62
C PHE A 167 -1.49 2.61 -14.08
N THR A 168 -2.38 3.07 -13.18
CA THR A 168 -3.68 3.63 -13.56
C THR A 168 -3.54 5.02 -14.16
N LEU A 169 -2.56 5.80 -13.68
CA LEU A 169 -2.22 7.10 -14.24
C LEU A 169 -1.61 6.94 -15.64
N ASP A 170 -0.60 6.08 -15.78
CA ASP A 170 0.06 5.88 -17.08
C ASP A 170 -0.90 5.27 -18.12
N ALA A 171 -1.80 4.36 -17.71
CA ALA A 171 -2.86 3.84 -18.57
C ALA A 171 -3.82 4.91 -19.10
N SER A 172 -4.03 6.02 -18.38
CA SER A 172 -4.85 7.14 -18.87
C SER A 172 -4.22 7.87 -20.06
N PHE A 173 -2.90 7.73 -20.24
CA PHE A 173 -2.16 8.22 -21.40
C PHE A 173 -1.97 7.15 -22.48
N GLY A 174 -2.55 5.96 -22.30
CA GLY A 174 -2.37 4.84 -23.23
C GLY A 174 -1.07 4.06 -23.02
N ASP A 175 -0.38 4.28 -21.90
CA ASP A 175 0.87 3.60 -21.57
C ASP A 175 0.64 2.42 -20.62
N TYR A 176 1.48 1.38 -20.75
CA TYR A 176 1.48 0.23 -19.86
C TYR A 176 2.88 -0.09 -19.33
N PHE A 177 2.93 -0.74 -18.18
CA PHE A 177 4.18 -1.15 -17.57
C PHE A 177 4.72 -2.43 -18.22
N THR A 178 5.96 -2.39 -18.70
CA THR A 178 6.63 -3.52 -19.37
C THR A 178 7.40 -4.45 -18.43
N GLY A 179 7.47 -4.12 -17.15
CA GLY A 179 8.39 -4.75 -16.18
C GLY A 179 9.54 -3.82 -15.75
N SER A 180 9.84 -2.80 -16.53
CA SER A 180 10.91 -1.83 -16.21
C SER A 180 10.51 -0.36 -16.43
N LYS A 181 9.59 -0.09 -17.35
CA LYS A 181 9.14 1.27 -17.66
C LYS A 181 7.72 1.27 -18.19
N PHE A 182 7.13 2.47 -18.26
CA PHE A 182 5.88 2.72 -18.95
C PHE A 182 6.17 3.11 -20.40
N ILE A 183 5.48 2.48 -21.36
CA ILE A 183 5.56 2.81 -22.79
C ILE A 183 4.17 2.74 -23.42
N PRO A 184 3.95 3.34 -24.60
CA PRO A 184 2.69 3.22 -25.33
C PRO A 184 2.31 1.76 -25.56
N HIS A 185 1.06 1.43 -25.25
CA HIS A 185 0.52 0.09 -25.46
C HIS A 185 0.30 -0.16 -26.96
N PRO A 186 0.73 -1.31 -27.52
CA PRO A 186 0.70 -1.57 -28.97
C PRO A 186 -0.70 -1.50 -29.59
N TYR A 187 -1.74 -1.80 -28.80
CA TYR A 187 -3.14 -1.75 -29.24
C TYR A 187 -3.92 -0.58 -28.59
N GLY A 188 -3.33 0.14 -27.64
CA GLY A 188 -4.03 1.10 -26.80
C GLY A 188 -5.18 0.52 -25.97
N GLY A 189 -6.01 1.41 -25.44
CA GLY A 189 -7.16 1.07 -24.60
C GLY A 189 -6.80 0.99 -23.12
N TYR A 190 -7.56 1.71 -22.29
CA TYR A 190 -7.30 1.80 -20.84
C TYR A 190 -7.22 0.42 -20.18
N ASP A 191 -8.20 -0.45 -20.40
CA ASP A 191 -8.22 -1.77 -19.76
C ASP A 191 -7.06 -2.65 -20.20
N ASN A 192 -6.72 -2.65 -21.50
CA ASN A 192 -5.54 -3.38 -22.00
C ASN A 192 -4.27 -2.91 -21.30
N CYS A 193 -4.10 -1.59 -21.14
CA CYS A 193 -2.96 -1.03 -20.42
C CYS A 193 -2.94 -1.48 -18.95
N ILE A 194 -4.11 -1.55 -18.28
CA ILE A 194 -4.21 -2.07 -16.91
C ILE A 194 -3.86 -3.55 -16.86
N HIS A 195 -4.46 -4.40 -17.71
CA HIS A 195 -4.21 -5.84 -17.77
C HIS A 195 -2.71 -6.13 -17.96
N ASP A 196 -2.10 -5.55 -18.99
CA ASP A 196 -0.70 -5.82 -19.32
C ASP A 196 0.26 -5.25 -18.27
N SER A 197 -0.07 -4.10 -17.68
CA SER A 197 0.68 -3.58 -16.54
C SER A 197 0.66 -4.56 -15.37
N ILE A 198 -0.51 -5.02 -14.94
CA ILE A 198 -0.64 -5.93 -13.80
C ILE A 198 0.05 -7.27 -14.08
N LEU A 199 -0.06 -7.81 -15.30
CA LEU A 199 0.67 -9.01 -15.71
C LEU A 199 2.18 -8.84 -15.54
N ASN A 200 2.74 -7.73 -16.00
CA ASN A 200 4.18 -7.49 -15.89
C ASN A 200 4.61 -7.15 -14.45
N ILE A 201 3.79 -6.46 -13.67
CA ILE A 201 4.02 -6.27 -12.23
C ILE A 201 4.06 -7.63 -11.54
N ASN A 202 3.09 -8.51 -11.81
CA ASN A 202 3.03 -9.84 -11.22
C ASN A 202 4.29 -10.65 -11.51
N LYS A 203 4.84 -10.58 -12.72
CA LYS A 203 6.09 -11.25 -13.10
C LYS A 203 7.30 -10.82 -12.26
N LEU A 204 7.31 -9.58 -11.74
CA LEU A 204 8.39 -9.11 -10.87
C LEU A 204 8.40 -9.81 -9.50
N TRP A 205 7.27 -10.35 -9.06
CA TRP A 205 7.03 -10.91 -7.72
C TRP A 205 6.77 -12.42 -7.73
N ILE A 206 7.20 -13.13 -8.77
CA ILE A 206 7.09 -14.60 -8.87
C ILE A 206 8.15 -15.28 -8.03
#